data_AF-A0A9P7FWJ3-F1
#
_entry.id   AF-A0A9P7FWJ3-F1
#
_cell.length_a   1.000
_cell.length_b   1.000
_cell.length_c   1.000
_cell.angle_alpha   90.00
_cell.angle_beta   90.00
_cell.angle_gamma   90.00
#
_symmetry.space_group_name_H-M   'P 1'
#
loop_
_entity.id
_entity.type
_entity.pdbx_description
1 polymer ?
#
loop_
_entity_poly.entity_id
_entity_poly.type
_entity_poly.pdbx_seq_one_letter_code
_entity_poly.pdbx_strand_id
1 'polypeptide(L)'
;MEREGASLVDRPLSISAGETLSGGMRVVLTPAGERFKKMRKALHAHLSPKVVQSYGPVLMRTAREHILDILDNPDIHQEHAKRYVPLRYV
;
A
#
# COMPACT_ATOMS: atom_id res chain seq x y z
N MET A 1 9.92 26.54 -3.16
CA MET A 1 9.16 25.32 -2.81
C MET A 1 9.97 24.39 -1.91
N GLU A 2 11.22 24.07 -2.24
CA GLU A 2 12.11 23.22 -1.41
C GLU A 2 12.35 23.72 0.03
N ARG A 3 12.40 25.04 0.27
CA ARG A 3 12.68 25.62 1.61
C ARG A 3 11.53 25.53 2.61
N GLU A 4 10.29 25.47 2.13
CA GLU A 4 9.08 25.36 2.96
C GLU A 4 8.60 23.91 3.10
N GLY A 5 9.37 22.95 2.59
CA GLY A 5 8.99 21.54 2.64
C GLY A 5 8.78 21.03 4.07
N ALA A 6 9.56 21.55 5.03
CA ALA A 6 9.45 21.16 6.44
C ALA A 6 8.31 21.85 7.20
N SER A 7 7.86 23.03 6.76
CA SER A 7 6.72 23.74 7.37
C SER A 7 5.38 23.22 6.83
N LEU A 8 5.37 22.67 5.60
CA LEU A 8 4.19 22.17 4.90
C LEU A 8 4.08 20.63 4.91
N VAL A 9 4.98 19.92 5.59
CA VAL A 9 5.03 18.44 5.57
C VAL A 9 3.89 17.79 6.35
N ASP A 10 3.24 18.54 7.24
CA ASP A 10 2.26 17.96 8.14
C ASP A 10 0.93 17.67 7.44
N ARG A 11 0.24 16.63 7.92
CA ARG A 11 -1.00 16.14 7.32
C ARG A 11 -2.16 16.36 8.28
N PRO A 12 -3.30 16.88 7.80
CA PRO A 12 -4.49 17.02 8.63
C PRO A 12 -4.90 15.69 9.27
N LEU A 13 -5.26 15.75 10.55
CA LEU A 13 -5.78 14.60 11.27
C LEU A 13 -7.08 14.12 10.59
N SER A 14 -7.13 12.84 10.27
CA SER A 14 -8.33 12.19 9.75
C SER A 14 -8.76 11.10 10.70
N ILE A 15 -9.79 11.38 11.53
CA ILE A 15 -10.28 10.42 12.53
C ILE A 15 -10.95 9.23 11.83
N SER A 16 -11.89 9.48 10.91
CA SER A 16 -12.62 8.41 10.22
C SER A 16 -11.71 7.50 9.40
N ALA A 17 -10.81 8.08 8.59
CA ALA A 17 -9.94 7.28 7.72
C ALA A 17 -8.68 6.80 8.43
N GLY A 18 -8.09 7.61 9.32
CA GLY A 18 -6.84 7.30 10.02
C GLY A 18 -7.05 6.37 11.20
N GLU A 19 -8.02 6.65 12.07
CA GLU A 19 -8.23 5.91 13.31
C GLU A 19 -9.27 4.81 13.14
N THR A 20 -10.49 5.16 12.74
CA THR A 20 -11.63 4.21 12.71
C THR A 20 -11.43 3.11 11.66
N LEU A 21 -11.06 3.46 10.43
CA LEU A 21 -10.94 2.49 9.33
C LEU A 21 -9.60 1.77 9.27
N SER A 22 -8.53 2.36 9.83
CA SER A 22 -7.16 1.88 9.63
C SER A 22 -6.44 1.48 10.91
N GLY A 23 -7.03 1.68 12.09
CA GLY A 23 -6.36 1.49 13.38
C GLY A 23 -5.08 2.31 13.50
N GLY A 24 -5.00 3.46 12.84
CA GLY A 24 -3.81 4.31 12.78
C GLY A 24 -2.71 3.83 11.83
N MET A 25 -2.87 2.74 11.07
CA MET A 25 -1.76 2.11 10.31
C MET A 25 -1.48 2.73 8.92
N ARG A 26 -2.26 3.73 8.48
CA ARG A 26 -2.04 4.38 7.19
C ARG A 26 -0.93 5.44 7.28
N VAL A 27 0.26 5.10 6.76
CA VAL A 27 1.40 6.04 6.65
C VAL A 27 1.04 7.34 5.95
N VAL A 28 0.18 7.27 4.94
CA VAL A 28 -0.28 8.43 4.15
C VAL A 28 -1.11 9.41 4.98
N LEU A 29 -1.69 8.97 6.09
CA LEU A 29 -2.50 9.80 7.00
C LEU A 29 -1.75 10.09 8.31
N THR A 30 -0.52 9.59 8.47
CA THR A 30 0.25 9.79 9.69
C THR A 30 0.87 11.20 9.66
N PRO A 31 0.63 12.04 10.69
CA PRO A 31 1.25 13.35 10.81
C PRO A 31 2.77 13.29 10.78
N ALA A 32 3.40 14.41 10.42
CA ALA A 32 4.85 14.48 10.40
C ALA A 32 5.42 14.29 11.80
N GLY A 33 6.46 13.47 11.93
CA GLY A 33 7.10 13.19 13.21
C GLY A 33 7.82 11.85 13.25
N GLU A 34 8.26 11.45 14.45
CA GLU A 34 9.02 10.21 14.65
C GLU A 34 8.24 8.96 14.24
N ARG A 35 6.91 8.95 14.46
CA ARG A 35 6.04 7.84 14.05
C ARG A 35 6.05 7.67 12.53
N PHE A 36 5.86 8.75 11.77
CA PHE A 36 5.95 8.73 10.31
C PHE A 36 7.33 8.25 9.84
N LYS A 37 8.43 8.75 10.44
CA LYS A 37 9.79 8.31 10.10
C LYS A 37 9.99 6.80 10.31
N LYS A 38 9.51 6.26 11.43
CA LYS A 38 9.59 4.81 11.73
C LYS A 38 8.81 3.98 10.72
N MET A 39 7.55 4.34 10.45
CA MET A 39 6.72 3.61 9.49
C MET A 39 7.29 3.71 8.07
N ARG A 40 7.75 4.90 7.66
CA ARG A 40 8.43 5.09 6.37
C ARG A 40 9.66 4.21 6.25
N LYS A 41 10.50 4.12 7.29
CA LYS A 41 11.69 3.25 7.30
C LYS A 41 11.32 1.77 7.12
N ALA A 42 10.28 1.30 7.81
CA ALA A 42 9.80 -0.07 7.70
C ALA A 42 9.26 -0.39 6.29
N LEU A 43 8.48 0.53 5.69
CA LEU A 43 8.03 0.40 4.31
C LEU A 43 9.21 0.40 3.34
N HIS A 44 10.16 1.31 3.51
CA HIS A 44 11.31 1.44 2.62
C HIS A 44 12.17 0.18 2.59
N ALA A 45 12.26 -0.56 3.71
CA ALA A 45 12.99 -1.82 3.78
C ALA A 45 12.41 -2.88 2.81
N HIS A 46 11.09 -2.88 2.57
CA HIS A 46 10.41 -3.88 1.75
C HIS A 46 10.03 -3.37 0.35
N LEU A 47 9.89 -2.05 0.19
CA LEU A 47 9.44 -1.38 -1.03
C LEU A 47 10.57 -0.60 -1.73
N SER A 48 11.83 -0.80 -1.32
CA SER A 48 12.95 -0.21 -2.05
C SER A 48 13.06 -0.80 -3.47
N PRO A 49 13.55 -0.04 -4.47
CA PRO A 49 13.71 -0.54 -5.84
C PRO A 49 14.53 -1.83 -5.95
N LYS A 50 15.48 -2.04 -5.02
CA LYS A 50 16.29 -3.25 -4.96
C LYS A 50 15.49 -4.48 -4.51
N VAL A 51 14.61 -4.31 -3.53
CA VAL A 51 13.82 -5.42 -2.97
C VAL A 51 12.61 -5.72 -3.86
N VAL A 52 11.97 -4.70 -4.42
CA VAL A 52 10.77 -4.85 -5.27
C VAL A 52 11.01 -5.78 -6.47
N GLN A 53 12.21 -5.75 -7.05
CA GLN A 53 12.58 -6.64 -8.17
C GLN A 53 12.47 -8.12 -7.81
N SER A 54 12.72 -8.49 -6.55
CA SER A 54 12.61 -9.88 -6.08
C SER A 54 11.17 -10.42 -6.11
N TYR A 55 10.16 -9.55 -6.10
CA TYR A 55 8.76 -9.96 -6.13
C TYR A 55 8.25 -10.29 -7.53
N GLY A 56 9.00 -9.95 -8.58
CA GLY A 56 8.60 -10.12 -9.99
C GLY A 56 8.04 -11.52 -10.31
N PRO A 57 8.69 -12.63 -9.93
CA PRO A 57 8.18 -13.97 -10.19
C PRO A 57 6.83 -14.26 -9.52
N VAL A 58 6.63 -13.82 -8.27
CA VAL A 58 5.38 -14.00 -7.54
C VAL A 58 4.27 -13.16 -8.15
N LEU A 59 4.55 -11.88 -8.44
CA LEU A 59 3.59 -10.98 -9.07
C LEU A 59 3.15 -11.50 -10.45
N MET A 60 4.09 -12.01 -11.25
CA MET A 60 3.79 -12.56 -12.58
C MET A 60 2.92 -13.82 -12.50
N ARG A 61 3.15 -14.69 -11.50
CA ARG A 61 2.30 -15.86 -11.26
C ARG A 61 0.88 -15.44 -10.91
N THR A 62 0.72 -14.55 -9.92
CA THR A 62 -0.60 -14.07 -9.50
C THR A 62 -1.31 -13.30 -10.63
N ALA A 63 -0.57 -12.59 -11.48
CA ALA A 63 -1.13 -11.88 -12.63
C ALA A 63 -1.71 -12.83 -13.68
N ARG A 64 -1.01 -13.93 -13.96
CA ARG A 64 -1.53 -14.98 -14.85
C ARG A 64 -2.81 -15.60 -14.29
N GLU A 65 -2.80 -15.97 -13.02
CA GLU A 65 -3.98 -16.54 -12.34
C GLU A 65 -5.16 -15.57 -12.41
N HIS A 66 -4.93 -14.28 -12.14
CA HIS A 66 -5.97 -13.26 -12.21
C HIS A 66 -6.59 -13.10 -13.60
N ILE A 67 -5.78 -13.18 -14.66
CA ILE A 67 -6.28 -13.10 -16.03
C ILE A 67 -7.16 -14.31 -16.35
N LEU A 68 -6.73 -15.53 -15.97
CA LEU A 68 -7.51 -16.74 -16.18
C LEU A 68 -8.83 -16.69 -15.41
N ASP A 69 -8.79 -16.25 -14.16
CA ASP A 69 -9.95 -16.03 -13.31
C ASP A 69 -11.00 -15.10 -13.96
N ILE A 70 -10.56 -14.00 -14.57
CA ILE A 70 -11.44 -13.08 -15.30
C ILE A 70 -12.04 -13.74 -16.55
N LEU A 71 -11.25 -14.54 -17.27
CA LEU A 71 -11.73 -15.24 -18.47
C LEU A 71 -12.78 -16.30 -18.12
N ASP A 72 -12.60 -16.99 -17.00
CA ASP A 72 -13.54 -18.03 -16.54
C ASP A 72 -14.85 -17.43 -16.03
N ASN A 73 -14.80 -16.33 -15.26
CA ASN A 73 -15.99 -15.69 -14.67
C ASN A 73 -15.94 -14.15 -14.73
N PRO A 74 -16.22 -13.54 -15.90
CA PRO A 74 -16.06 -12.10 -16.09
C PRO A 74 -17.02 -11.24 -15.24
N ASP A 75 -18.19 -11.76 -14.91
CA ASP A 75 -19.22 -11.04 -14.15
C ASP A 75 -18.75 -10.68 -12.72
N ILE A 76 -17.81 -11.45 -12.17
CA ILE A 76 -17.25 -11.27 -10.82
C ILE A 76 -15.80 -10.77 -10.85
N HIS A 77 -15.36 -10.12 -11.94
CA HIS A 77 -14.00 -9.58 -12.09
C HIS A 77 -13.52 -8.72 -10.90
N GLN A 78 -14.43 -8.00 -10.23
CA GLN A 78 -14.11 -7.22 -9.02
C GLN A 78 -13.63 -8.09 -7.86
N GLU A 79 -14.20 -9.28 -7.67
CA GLU A 79 -13.76 -10.23 -6.63
C GLU A 79 -12.41 -10.86 -6.99
N HIS A 80 -12.20 -11.16 -8.27
CA HIS A 80 -10.90 -11.62 -8.78
C HIS A 80 -9.81 -10.55 -8.54
N ALA A 81 -10.13 -9.26 -8.73
CA ALA A 81 -9.21 -8.16 -8.48
C ALA A 81 -8.85 -8.01 -6.99
N LYS A 82 -9.80 -8.25 -6.08
CA LYS A 82 -9.53 -8.26 -4.63
C LYS A 82 -8.60 -9.40 -4.22
N ARG A 83 -8.63 -10.53 -4.93
CA ARG A 83 -7.76 -11.70 -4.69
C ARG A 83 -6.36 -11.52 -5.28
N TYR A 84 -6.24 -10.74 -6.36
CA TYR A 84 -4.98 -10.41 -7.02
C TYR A 84 -4.02 -9.61 -6.12
N VAL A 85 -4.54 -8.87 -5.14
CA VAL A 85 -3.70 -8.11 -4.20
C VAL A 85 -3.19 -9.03 -3.07
N PRO A 86 -1.87 -9.27 -2.93
CA PRO A 86 -1.31 -10.19 -1.94
C PRO A 86 -1.47 -9.77 -0.48
N LEU A 87 -2.13 -8.64 -0.19
CA LEU A 87 -2.25 -8.05 1.16
C LEU A 87 -3.36 -8.67 2.02
N ARG A 88 -3.94 -9.82 1.63
CA ARG A 88 -5.03 -10.46 2.40
C ARG A 88 -4.55 -11.25 3.64
N TYR A 89 -3.25 -11.28 3.90
CA TYR A 89 -2.66 -11.90 5.09
C TYR A 89 -1.71 -10.93 5.81
N VAL A 90 -2.26 -9.86 6.38
CA VAL A 90 -1.68 -9.11 7.50
C VAL A 90 -2.82 -8.62 8.39
#